data_AF-A0AAW8AK93-F1
#
_entry.id   AF-A0AAW8AK93-F1
#
_cell.length_a   1.000
_cell.length_b   1.000
_cell.length_c   1.000
_cell.angle_alpha   90.00
_cell.angle_beta   90.00
_cell.angle_gamma   90.00
#
_symmetry.space_group_name_H-M   'P 1'
#
loop_
_entity.id
_entity.type
_entity.pdbx_description
1 polymer ?
#
loop_
_entity_poly.entity_id
_entity_poly.type
_entity_poly.pdbx_seq_one_letter_code
_entity_poly.pdbx_strand_id
1 'polypeptide(L)'
;AAKRYYAEIMMPFRQNIQNHLQMLKKLTIAIIAPSHGPVYEHPDFILKNYQEWVSDSVRNEVVIPYVSMHGSTEAMVNYLVEQLISRGARVTP
;
A
#
# COMPACT_ATOMS: atom_id res chain seq x y z
N ALA A 1 -1.82 5.47 -9.92
CA ALA A 1 -0.40 5.42 -10.35
C ALA A 1 0.56 5.40 -9.16
N ALA A 2 0.60 6.43 -8.31
CA ALA A 2 1.60 6.53 -7.23
C ALA A 2 1.61 5.37 -6.21
N LYS A 3 0.45 4.85 -5.80
CA LYS A 3 0.39 3.69 -4.89
C LYS A 3 1.08 2.44 -5.45
N ARG A 4 0.90 2.19 -6.76
CA ARG A 4 1.55 1.08 -7.47
C ARG A 4 3.05 1.31 -7.57
N TYR A 5 3.46 2.52 -7.95
CA TYR A 5 4.87 2.90 -7.97
C TYR A 5 5.54 2.70 -6.60
N TYR A 6 4.85 3.10 -5.52
CA TYR A 6 5.34 2.85 -4.17
C TYR A 6 5.46 1.35 -3.90
N ALA A 7 4.41 0.57 -4.13
CA ALA A 7 4.39 -0.85 -3.81
C ALA A 7 5.44 -1.64 -4.60
N GLU A 8 5.65 -1.33 -5.89
CA GLU A 8 6.53 -2.10 -6.77
C GLU A 8 8.01 -1.65 -6.71
N ILE A 9 8.28 -0.38 -6.35
CA ILE A 9 9.64 0.19 -6.42
C ILE A 9 10.11 0.72 -5.06
N MET A 10 9.28 1.50 -4.36
CA MET A 10 9.72 2.27 -3.19
C MET A 10 9.54 1.56 -1.85
N MET A 11 8.69 0.54 -1.78
CA MET A 11 8.37 -0.20 -0.54
C MET A 11 9.62 -0.68 0.22
N PRO A 12 10.69 -1.21 -0.43
CA PRO A 12 11.90 -1.62 0.28
C PRO A 12 12.61 -0.49 1.04
N PHE A 13 12.38 0.77 0.66
CA PHE A 13 13.00 1.96 1.26
C PHE A 13 12.12 2.62 2.33
N ARG A 14 11.14 1.89 2.86
CA ARG A 14 10.17 2.37 3.87
C ARG A 14 10.81 3.23 4.97
N GLN A 15 11.90 2.76 5.59
CA GLN A 15 12.56 3.47 6.68
C GLN A 15 13.20 4.79 6.22
N ASN A 16 13.86 4.78 5.07
CA ASN A 16 14.44 6.00 4.48
C ASN A 16 13.33 7.01 4.20
N ILE A 17 12.21 6.58 3.62
CA ILE A 17 11.07 7.45 3.30
C ILE A 17 10.51 8.07 4.59
N GLN A 18 10.34 7.30 5.66
CA GLN A 18 9.91 7.83 6.97
C GLN A 18 10.83 8.96 7.44
N ASN A 19 12.14 8.78 7.38
CA ASN A 19 13.11 9.79 7.82
C ASN A 19 13.02 11.06 6.98
N HIS A 20 12.94 10.93 5.64
CA HIS A 20 12.79 12.08 4.75
C HIS A 20 11.46 12.80 4.96
N LEU A 21 10.35 12.09 5.21
CA LEU A 21 9.07 12.71 5.56
C LEU A 21 9.18 13.58 6.81
N GLN A 22 9.98 13.20 7.81
CA GLN A 22 10.23 14.05 8.98
C GLN A 22 11.04 15.31 8.63
N MET A 23 12.02 15.20 7.74
CA MET A 23 12.78 16.35 7.26
C MET A 23 11.89 17.34 6.51
N LEU A 24 10.99 16.84 5.66
CA LEU A 24 10.08 17.65 4.86
C LEU A 24 9.08 18.46 5.69
N LYS A 25 8.73 18.02 6.91
CA LYS A 25 7.82 18.78 7.81
C LYS A 25 8.30 20.19 8.16
N LYS A 26 9.59 20.47 7.99
CA LYS A 26 10.19 21.79 8.26
C LYS A 26 10.09 22.75 7.07
N LEU A 27 9.59 22.29 5.93
CA LEU A 27 9.54 23.04 4.68
C LEU A 27 8.11 23.39 4.32
N THR A 28 7.90 24.63 3.85
CA THR A 28 6.66 25.01 3.17
C THR A 28 6.77 24.56 1.71
N ILE A 29 6.11 23.46 1.37
CA ILE A 29 6.15 22.88 0.02
C ILE A 29 4.93 23.34 -0.75
N ALA A 30 5.14 24.14 -1.80
CA ALA A 30 4.05 24.62 -2.66
C ALA A 30 3.64 23.58 -3.71
N ILE A 31 4.61 22.90 -4.33
CA ILE A 31 4.39 21.96 -5.43
C ILE A 31 5.38 20.80 -5.29
N ILE A 32 4.97 19.58 -5.66
CA ILE A 32 5.87 18.44 -5.89
C ILE A 32 5.82 18.06 -7.37
N ALA A 33 6.93 18.24 -8.08
CA ALA A 33 7.08 17.88 -9.49
C ALA A 33 7.98 16.63 -9.62
N PRO A 34 7.41 15.41 -9.60
CA PRO A 34 8.20 14.19 -9.74
C PRO A 34 8.74 14.03 -11.17
N SER A 35 9.78 13.20 -11.34
CA SER A 35 10.29 12.85 -12.68
C SER A 35 9.31 12.02 -13.51
N HIS A 36 8.35 11.35 -12.85
CA HIS A 36 7.33 10.52 -13.50
C HIS A 36 5.95 10.80 -12.93
N GLY A 37 4.96 10.86 -13.83
CA GLY A 37 3.56 11.07 -13.46
C GLY A 37 3.20 12.55 -13.30
N PRO A 38 2.04 12.83 -12.67
CA PRO A 38 1.53 14.18 -12.56
C PRO A 38 2.30 15.02 -11.53
N VAL A 39 2.30 16.33 -11.76
CA VAL A 39 2.69 17.34 -10.76
C VAL A 39 1.59 17.43 -9.69
N TYR A 40 2.00 17.55 -8.42
CA TYR A 40 1.09 17.75 -7.29
C TYR A 40 1.12 19.22 -6.86
N GLU A 41 0.11 19.98 -7.28
CA GLU A 41 -0.14 21.36 -6.82
C GLU A 41 -0.69 21.41 -5.38
N HIS A 42 -1.17 20.28 -4.87
CA HIS A 42 -1.56 20.08 -3.47
C HIS A 42 -0.69 18.98 -2.85
N PRO A 43 0.54 19.30 -2.38
CA PRO A 43 1.51 18.33 -1.87
C PRO A 43 0.98 17.45 -0.72
N ASP A 44 0.09 17.99 0.12
CA ASP A 44 -0.49 17.28 1.26
C ASP A 44 -1.16 15.97 0.86
N PHE A 45 -1.78 15.92 -0.32
CA PHE A 45 -2.40 14.70 -0.82
C PHE A 45 -1.39 13.55 -0.91
N ILE A 46 -0.26 13.78 -1.59
CA ILE A 46 0.72 12.72 -1.80
C ILE A 46 1.57 12.47 -0.55
N LEU A 47 1.88 13.53 0.22
CA LEU A 47 2.62 13.39 1.48
C LEU A 47 1.85 12.57 2.51
N LYS A 48 0.52 12.79 2.64
CA LYS A 48 -0.33 11.99 3.54
C LYS A 48 -0.39 10.52 3.10
N ASN A 49 -0.51 10.28 1.80
CA ASN A 49 -0.49 8.92 1.26
C ASN A 49 0.84 8.21 1.59
N TYR A 50 1.98 8.87 1.35
CA TYR A 50 3.29 8.32 1.69
C TYR A 50 3.45 8.09 3.20
N GLN A 51 2.94 8.98 4.05
CA GLN A 51 2.90 8.78 5.50
C GLN A 51 2.09 7.52 5.89
N GLU A 52 0.92 7.31 5.27
CA GLU A 52 0.10 6.12 5.50
C GLU A 52 0.83 4.85 5.04
N TRP A 53 1.40 4.86 3.83
CA TRP A 53 2.02 3.67 3.23
C TRP A 53 3.29 3.22 3.94
N VAL A 54 3.99 4.13 4.62
CA VAL A 54 5.14 3.79 5.45
C VAL A 54 4.76 3.55 6.91
N SER A 55 3.51 3.75 7.33
CA SER A 55 3.10 3.53 8.71
C SER A 55 2.93 2.04 9.03
N ASP A 56 2.89 1.68 10.31
CA ASP A 56 2.51 0.33 10.76
C ASP A 56 0.98 0.13 10.78
N SER A 57 0.21 1.17 10.46
CA SER A 57 -1.24 1.09 10.39
C SER A 57 -1.65 0.31 9.14
N VAL A 58 -2.25 -0.86 9.34
CA VAL A 58 -2.77 -1.70 8.27
C VAL A 58 -4.29 -1.76 8.31
N ARG A 59 -4.91 -1.97 7.16
CA ARG A 59 -6.35 -2.24 7.08
C ARG A 59 -6.59 -3.72 7.36
N ASN A 60 -7.79 -4.06 7.82
CA ASN A 60 -8.24 -5.46 7.95
C ASN A 60 -8.55 -6.06 6.56
N GLU A 61 -7.52 -6.12 5.71
CA GLU A 61 -7.57 -6.58 4.33
C GLU A 61 -6.55 -7.73 4.16
N VAL A 62 -6.99 -8.82 3.52
CA VAL A 62 -6.14 -9.98 3.23
C VAL A 62 -6.11 -10.18 1.72
N VAL A 63 -4.91 -10.33 1.16
CA VAL A 63 -4.69 -10.70 -0.24
C VAL A 63 -4.12 -12.12 -0.26
N ILE A 64 -4.74 -13.03 -1.02
CA ILE A 64 -4.36 -14.45 -1.06
C ILE A 64 -3.97 -14.83 -2.49
N PRO A 65 -2.73 -14.53 -2.94
CA PRO A 65 -2.28 -15.02 -4.24
C PRO A 65 -2.07 -16.53 -4.18
N TYR A 66 -2.74 -17.29 -5.04
CA TYR A 66 -2.58 -18.73 -5.11
C TYR A 66 -2.67 -19.27 -6.55
N VAL A 67 -2.20 -20.51 -6.71
CA VAL A 67 -2.35 -21.31 -7.93
C VAL A 67 -2.78 -22.73 -7.53
N SER A 68 -3.61 -23.38 -8.34
CA SER A 68 -3.97 -24.78 -8.13
C SER A 68 -4.01 -25.53 -9.45
N MET A 69 -3.23 -26.62 -9.55
CA MET A 69 -3.24 -27.48 -10.74
C MET A 69 -4.37 -28.51 -10.72
N HIS A 70 -4.74 -28.96 -9.52
CA HIS A 70 -5.67 -30.07 -9.32
C HIS A 70 -6.81 -29.74 -8.34
N GLY A 71 -7.05 -28.45 -8.06
CA GLY A 71 -8.17 -27.97 -7.24
C GLY A 71 -7.99 -28.08 -5.72
N SER A 72 -7.04 -28.88 -5.20
CA SER A 72 -6.87 -29.03 -3.75
C SER A 72 -6.54 -27.71 -3.04
N THR A 73 -5.63 -26.91 -3.61
CA THR A 73 -5.28 -25.58 -3.05
C THR A 73 -6.44 -24.60 -3.14
N GLU A 74 -7.20 -24.64 -4.24
CA GLU A 74 -8.39 -23.80 -4.41
C GLU A 74 -9.45 -24.10 -3.34
N ALA A 75 -9.71 -25.38 -3.06
CA ALA A 75 -10.62 -25.78 -1.99
C ALA A 75 -10.17 -25.25 -0.61
N MET A 76 -8.86 -25.30 -0.33
CA MET A 76 -8.30 -24.73 0.91
C MET A 76 -8.45 -23.21 0.97
N VAL A 77 -8.19 -22.50 -0.13
CA VAL A 77 -8.31 -21.04 -0.20
C VAL A 77 -9.77 -20.61 -0.06
N ASN A 78 -10.71 -21.30 -0.71
CA ASN A 78 -12.14 -21.00 -0.58
C ASN A 78 -12.61 -21.09 0.87
N TYR A 79 -12.25 -22.18 1.56
CA TYR A 79 -12.54 -22.32 2.99
C TYR A 79 -11.92 -21.18 3.81
N LEU A 80 -10.65 -20.86 3.57
CA LEU A 80 -9.96 -19.76 4.27
C LEU A 80 -10.65 -18.41 4.03
N VAL A 81 -11.04 -18.11 2.79
CA VAL A 81 -11.74 -16.87 2.39
C VAL A 81 -13.06 -16.76 3.15
N GLU A 82 -13.88 -17.80 3.19
CA GLU A 82 -15.15 -17.83 3.93
C GLU A 82 -14.93 -17.57 5.43
N GLN A 83 -13.91 -18.21 6.01
CA GLN A 83 -13.57 -18.05 7.43
C GLN A 83 -13.07 -16.64 7.76
N LEU A 84 -12.33 -16.00 6.85
CA LEU A 84 -11.86 -14.62 7.03
C LEU A 84 -13.00 -13.61 6.87
N ILE A 85 -13.86 -13.77 5.86
CA ILE A 85 -15.02 -12.90 5.63
C ILE A 85 -16.00 -12.98 6.81
N SER A 86 -16.30 -14.18 7.31
CA SER A 86 -17.18 -14.35 8.49
C SER A 86 -16.63 -13.70 9.76
N ARG A 87 -15.30 -13.47 9.83
CA ARG A 87 -14.63 -12.72 10.92
C ARG A 87 -14.45 -11.23 10.61
N GLY A 88 -15.06 -10.73 9.52
CA GLY A 88 -15.09 -9.31 9.18
C GLY A 88 -13.85 -8.79 8.45
N ALA A 89 -12.98 -9.67 7.94
CA ALA A 89 -11.89 -9.27 7.06
C ALA A 89 -12.38 -9.06 5.63
N ARG A 90 -11.86 -8.04 4.94
CA ARG A 90 -12.04 -7.90 3.50
C ARG A 90 -10.98 -8.75 2.80
N VAL A 91 -11.40 -9.69 1.96
CA VAL A 91 -10.49 -10.65 1.31
C VAL A 91 -10.50 -10.45 -0.20
N THR A 92 -9.30 -10.45 -0.79
CA THR A 92 -9.07 -10.50 -2.24
C THR A 92 -8.30 -11.78 -2.55
N PRO A 93 -8.97 -12.86 -2.98
CA PRO A 93 -8.32 -14.10 -3.41
C PRO A 93 -7.64 -13.96 -4.78
#